data_AF-A0A2N2S5B4-F1
#
_entry.id   AF-A0A2N2S5B4-F1
#
_cell.length_a   1.000
_cell.length_b   1.000
_cell.length_c   1.000
_cell.angle_alpha   90.00
_cell.angle_beta   90.00
_cell.angle_gamma   90.00
#
_symmetry.space_group_name_H-M   'P 1'
#
loop_
_entity.id
_entity.type
_entity.pdbx_description
1 polymer ?
#
loop_
_entity_poly.entity_id
_entity_poly.type
_entity_poly.pdbx_seq_one_letter_code
_entity_poly.pdbx_strand_id
1 'polypeptide(L)' 'MSNPLPAHVRIVEVGPRDGLQNEKQLVSADTKVELIRRLAAAGLTTIEATSFVSP' A
#
# COMPACT_ATOMS: atom_id res chain seq x y z
N MET A 1 4.95 -23.58 -26.02
CA MET A 1 3.90 -22.57 -26.28
C MET A 1 4.25 -21.34 -25.45
N SER A 2 4.53 -20.19 -26.07
CA SER A 2 4.78 -18.95 -25.33
C SER A 2 3.46 -18.32 -24.94
N ASN A 3 3.21 -18.16 -23.64
CA ASN A 3 2.06 -17.40 -23.16
C ASN A 3 2.38 -15.90 -23.29
N PRO A 4 1.63 -15.12 -24.08
CA PRO A 4 1.90 -13.69 -24.21
C PRO A 4 1.66 -12.99 -22.87
N LEU A 5 2.51 -12.00 -22.55
CA LEU A 5 2.35 -11.20 -21.34
C LEU A 5 1.12 -10.28 -21.43
N PRO A 6 0.51 -9.92 -20.29
CA PRO A 6 -0.59 -8.97 -20.26
C PRO A 6 -0.18 -7.59 -20.81
N ALA A 7 -1.09 -6.92 -21.53
CA ALA A 7 -0.88 -5.56 -22.03
C ALA A 7 -0.92 -4.48 -20.94
N HIS A 8 -1.48 -4.80 -19.76
CA HIS A 8 -1.59 -3.90 -18.63
C HIS A 8 -1.49 -4.68 -17.31
N VAL A 9 -0.92 -4.04 -16.30
CA VAL A 9 -0.85 -4.56 -14.93
C VAL A 9 -1.39 -3.52 -13.96
N ARG A 10 -2.08 -3.98 -12.91
CA ARG A 10 -2.48 -3.12 -11.81
C ARG A 10 -1.57 -3.37 -10.62
N ILE A 11 -0.94 -2.31 -10.12
CA ILE A 11 -0.19 -2.35 -8.87
C ILE A 11 -1.19 -2.09 -7.74
N VAL A 12 -1.21 -2.97 -6.74
CA VAL A 12 -1.98 -2.82 -5.51
C VAL A 12 -0.99 -2.64 -4.38
N GLU A 13 -0.92 -1.42 -3.84
CA GLU A 13 0.01 -1.08 -2.78
C GLU A 13 -0.61 -1.38 -1.42
N VAL A 14 0.05 -2.24 -0.63
CA VAL A 14 -0.46 -2.72 0.67
C VAL A 14 0.43 -2.33 1.84
N GLY A 15 1.55 -1.63 1.59
CA GLY A 15 2.52 -1.19 2.58
C GLY A 15 1.92 -0.42 3.75
N PRO A 16 1.01 0.57 3.54
CA PRO A 16 0.40 1.32 4.66
C PRO A 16 -0.42 0.46 5.63
N ARG A 17 -0.95 -0.69 5.16
CA ARG A 17 -1.69 -1.65 5.97
C ARG A 17 -0.81 -2.82 6.38
N ASP A 18 -0.52 -3.72 5.44
CA ASP A 18 0.10 -5.02 5.73
C ASP A 18 1.58 -4.88 6.07
N GLY A 19 2.27 -3.96 5.39
CA GLY A 19 3.65 -3.63 5.71
C GLY A 19 3.78 -3.09 7.14
N LEU A 20 3.07 -1.99 7.44
CA LEU A 20 3.15 -1.34 8.75
C LEU A 20 2.57 -2.18 9.90
N GLN A 21 1.66 -3.11 9.64
CA GLN A 21 1.14 -4.02 10.66
C GLN A 21 2.19 -5.04 11.11
N ASN A 22 3.13 -5.40 10.24
CA ASN A 22 4.21 -6.34 10.54
C ASN A 22 5.46 -5.65 11.13
N GLU A 23 5.49 -4.32 11.17
CA GLU A 23 6.58 -3.57 11.77
C GLU A 23 6.53 -3.61 13.30
N LYS A 24 7.70 -3.80 13.92
CA LYS A 24 7.82 -3.88 15.39
C LYS A 24 7.54 -2.54 16.08
N GLN A 25 7.79 -1.44 15.37
CA GLN A 25 7.64 -0.10 15.90
C GLN A 25 6.30 0.49 15.49
N LEU A 26 5.61 1.08 16.47
CA LEU A 26 4.40 1.84 16.19
C LEU A 26 4.74 3.10 15.39
N VAL A 27 4.17 3.20 14.19
CA VAL A 27 4.25 4.39 13.35
C VAL A 27 3.10 5.34 13.67
N SER A 28 3.41 6.62 13.88
CA SER A 28 2.40 7.65 14.19
C SER A 28 1.40 7.82 13.05
N ALA A 29 0.19 8.27 13.40
CA ALA A 29 -0.87 8.50 12.41
C ALA A 29 -0.43 9.51 11.32
N ASP A 30 0.21 10.61 11.71
CA ASP A 30 0.68 11.63 10.76
C ASP A 30 1.69 11.06 9.75
N THR A 31 2.59 10.19 10.21
CA THR A 31 3.57 9.52 9.34
C THR A 31 2.88 8.56 8.37
N LYS A 32 1.87 7.81 8.82
CA LYS A 32 1.06 6.93 7.96
C LYS A 32 0.33 7.72 6.88
N VAL A 33 -0.27 8.86 7.24
CA VAL A 33 -0.98 9.72 6.29
C VAL A 33 -0.01 10.29 5.25
N GLU A 34 1.17 10.75 5.68
CA GLU A 34 2.19 11.26 4.75
C GLU A 34 2.71 10.18 3.79
N LEU A 35 2.91 8.95 4.27
CA LEU A 35 3.25 7.82 3.42
C LEU A 35 2.19 7.60 2.33
N ILE A 36 0.91 7.56 2.69
CA ILE A 36 -0.19 7.36 1.74
C ILE A 36 -0.23 8.50 0.71
N ARG A 37 -0.03 9.76 1.12
CA ARG A 37 0.04 10.91 0.20
C ARG A 37 1.16 10.76 -0.81
N ARG A 38 2.35 10.33 -0.37
CA ARG A 38 3.50 10.11 -1.26
C ARG A 38 3.26 8.97 -2.25
N LEU A 39 2.67 7.88 -1.79
CA LEU A 39 2.30 6.75 -2.65
C LEU A 39 1.30 7.17 -3.73
N ALA A 40 0.29 7.98 -3.37
CA ALA A 40 -0.64 8.56 -4.33
C ALA A 40 0.05 9.52 -5.31
N ALA A 41 0.94 10.38 -4.82
CA ALA A 41 1.71 11.29 -5.66
C ALA A 41 2.68 10.57 -6.62
N ALA A 42 3.10 9.34 -6.29
CA ALA A 42 3.89 8.48 -7.16
C ALA A 42 3.08 7.84 -8.30
N GLY A 43 1.78 8.12 -8.39
CA GLY A 43 0.91 7.63 -9.45
C GLY A 43 0.24 6.29 -9.16
N LEU A 44 0.34 5.78 -7.92
CA LEU A 44 -0.40 4.58 -7.53
C LEU A 44 -1.89 4.88 -7.46
N THR A 45 -2.68 4.07 -8.16
CA THR A 45 -4.13 4.24 -8.27
C THR A 45 -4.91 3.35 -7.31
N THR A 46 -4.25 2.38 -6.68
CA THR A 46 -4.85 1.47 -5.68
C THR A 46 -3.91 1.33 -4.49
N ILE A 47 -4.32 1.84 -3.33
CA ILE A 47 -3.54 1.82 -2.08
C ILE A 47 -4.46 1.34 -0.95
N GLU A 48 -4.05 0.29 -0.23
CA GLU A 48 -4.71 -0.18 0.99
C GLU A 48 -4.21 0.62 2.19
N ALA A 49 -5.00 1.61 2.59
CA ALA A 49 -4.58 2.61 3.58
C ALA A 49 -4.47 2.06 5.02
N THR A 50 -5.40 1.20 5.44
CA THR A 50 -5.46 0.68 6.81
C THR A 50 -6.43 -0.50 6.93
N SER A 51 -6.55 -1.07 8.14
CA SER A 51 -7.54 -2.08 8.49
C SER A 51 -8.28 -1.69 9.77
N PHE A 52 -9.57 -2.00 9.85
CA PHE A 52 -10.40 -1.79 11.03
C PHE A 52 -10.61 -3.14 11.75
N VAL A 53 -9.60 -3.59 12.48
CA VAL A 53 -9.63 -4.80 13.31
C VAL A 53 -9.85 -4.45 14.78
N SER A 54 -10.20 -5.44 15.60
CA SER A 54 -10.22 -5.28 17.06
C SER A 54 -8.83 -4.81 17.55
N PRO A 55 -8.76 -3.83 18.46
CA PRO A 55 -7.49 -3.31 18.99
C PRO A 55 -6.63 -4.36 19.71
#